data_AF-A0A9E3NPG4-F1
#
_entry.id   AF-A0A9E3NPG4-F1
#
_cell.length_a   1.000
_cell.length_b   1.000
_cell.length_c   1.000
_cell.angle_alpha   90.00
_cell.angle_beta   90.00
_cell.angle_gamma   90.00
#
_symmetry.space_group_name_H-M   'P 1'
#
loop_
_entity.id
_entity.type
_entity.pdbx_description
1 polymer ?
#
loop_
_entity_poly.entity_id
_entity_poly.type
_entity_poly.pdbx_seq_one_letter_code
_entity_poly.pdbx_strand_id
1 'polypeptide(L)' 'MTTPAELRETVNAALSEVTLAEAALETALRELSSGTRAEKVAVTAVVSDAFARLRAARAELTRLRDLVGAE' A
#
# COMPACT_ATOMS: atom_id res chain seq x y z
N MET A 1 -10.96 10.28 21.94
CA MET A 1 -11.10 11.32 20.89
C MET A 1 -9.77 11.40 20.16
N THR A 2 -9.74 11.08 18.87
CA THR A 2 -8.51 11.18 18.07
C THR A 2 -8.30 12.65 17.71
N THR A 3 -7.10 13.17 17.97
CA THR A 3 -6.79 14.57 17.69
C THR A 3 -6.55 14.78 16.18
N PRO A 4 -6.73 16.01 15.67
CA PRO A 4 -6.40 16.33 14.27
C PRO A 4 -4.94 16.02 13.92
N ALA A 5 -4.03 16.08 14.89
CA ALA A 5 -2.63 15.74 14.71
C ALA A 5 -2.43 14.23 14.47
N GLU A 6 -3.09 13.38 15.26
CA GLU A 6 -3.04 11.91 15.13
C GLU A 6 -3.68 11.43 13.81
N LEU A 7 -4.80 12.06 13.39
CA LEU A 7 -5.43 11.77 12.10
C LEU A 7 -4.47 12.06 10.94
N ARG A 8 -3.82 13.22 10.96
CA ARG A 8 -2.86 13.63 9.92
C ARG A 8 -1.64 12.69 9.87
N GLU A 9 -1.11 12.30 11.02
CA GLU A 9 0.01 11.34 11.09
C GLU A 9 -0.38 9.98 10.50
N THR A 10 -1.58 9.51 10.82
CA THR A 10 -2.10 8.25 10.28
C THR A 10 -2.34 8.32 8.76
N VAL A 11 -2.89 9.42 8.25
CA VAL A 11 -3.02 9.66 6.80
C VAL A 11 -1.66 9.64 6.11
N ASN A 12 -0.66 10.31 6.69
CA ASN A 12 0.70 10.33 6.15
C ASN A 12 1.32 8.93 6.10
N ALA A 13 1.13 8.12 7.16
CA ALA A 13 1.59 6.74 7.18
C ALA A 13 0.92 5.91 6.07
N ALA A 14 -0.40 6.02 5.91
CA ALA A 14 -1.12 5.31 4.85
C ALA A 14 -0.70 5.75 3.44
N LEU A 15 -0.45 7.04 3.21
CA LEU A 15 0.09 7.56 1.94
C LEU A 15 1.49 7.02 1.65
N SER A 16 2.34 6.91 2.67
CA SER A 16 3.67 6.32 2.51
C SER A 16 3.60 4.84 2.13
N GLU A 17 2.70 4.07 2.76
CA GLU A 17 2.48 2.67 2.42
C GLU A 17 1.98 2.48 0.98
N VAL A 18 1.06 3.34 0.53
CA VAL A 18 0.60 3.35 -0.88
C VAL A 18 1.77 3.62 -1.82
N THR A 19 2.58 4.65 -1.55
CA THR A 19 3.73 5.01 -2.38
C THR A 19 4.73 3.85 -2.50
N LEU A 20 5.02 3.17 -1.39
CA LEU A 20 5.93 2.02 -1.37
C LEU A 20 5.36 0.84 -2.17
N ALA A 21 4.06 0.57 -2.04
CA ALA A 21 3.41 -0.50 -2.77
C ALA A 21 3.33 -0.23 -4.29
N GLU A 22 3.09 1.02 -4.69
CA GLU A 22 3.12 1.44 -6.09
C GLU A 22 4.51 1.26 -6.71
N ALA A 23 5.58 1.67 -6.01
CA ALA A 23 6.96 1.47 -6.46
C ALA A 23 7.32 -0.02 -6.60
N ALA A 24 6.85 -0.86 -5.68
CA ALA A 24 7.04 -2.31 -5.74
C ALA A 24 6.31 -2.93 -6.94
N LEU A 25 5.07 -2.50 -7.22
CA LEU A 25 4.31 -2.94 -8.40
C LEU A 25 4.97 -2.49 -9.71
N GLU A 26 5.49 -1.26 -9.78
CA GLU A 26 6.19 -0.77 -10.96
C GLU A 26 7.46 -1.58 -11.23
N THR A 27 8.23 -1.88 -10.18
CA THR A 27 9.41 -2.74 -10.27
C THR A 27 9.04 -4.13 -10.77
N ALA A 28 8.01 -4.74 -10.17
CA ALA A 28 7.48 -6.04 -10.58
C ALA A 28 7.05 -6.07 -12.06
N LEU A 29 6.37 -5.04 -12.55
CA LEU A 29 5.95 -4.93 -13.95
C LEU A 29 7.14 -4.87 -14.91
N ARG A 30 8.21 -4.15 -14.55
CA ARG A 30 9.44 -4.10 -15.34
C ARG A 30 10.11 -5.47 -15.40
N GLU A 31 10.23 -6.16 -14.26
CA GLU A 31 10.83 -7.50 -14.17
C GLU A 31 10.01 -8.56 -14.94
N LEU A 32 8.68 -8.50 -14.90
CA LEU A 32 7.81 -9.37 -15.70
C LEU A 32 8.00 -9.19 -17.20
N SER A 33 8.29 -7.96 -17.63
CA SER A 33 8.44 -7.59 -19.04
C SER A 33 9.79 -8.02 -19.64
N SER A 34 10.83 -8.16 -18.81
CA SER A 34 12.20 -8.50 -19.25
C SER A 34 12.72 -9.86 -18.77
N GLY A 35 12.02 -10.53 -17.85
CA GLY A 35 12.56 -11.66 -17.10
C GLY A 35 12.29 -13.08 -17.65
N THR A 36 13.16 -13.99 -17.23
CA THR A 36 13.07 -15.46 -17.31
C THR A 36 11.91 -16.02 -16.47
N ARG A 37 11.60 -17.31 -16.64
CA ARG A 37 10.51 -17.97 -15.88
C ARG A 37 10.72 -17.94 -14.37
N ALA A 38 11.96 -18.04 -13.89
CA ALA A 38 12.28 -17.98 -12.46
C ALA A 38 12.03 -16.57 -11.90
N GLU A 39 12.40 -15.53 -12.63
CA GLU A 39 12.13 -14.13 -12.25
C GLU A 39 10.63 -13.84 -12.21
N LYS A 40 9.85 -14.37 -13.14
CA LYS A 40 8.38 -14.25 -13.11
C LYS A 40 7.74 -14.88 -11.86
N VAL A 41 8.32 -15.95 -11.32
CA VAL A 41 7.88 -16.54 -10.04
C VAL A 41 8.23 -15.61 -8.87
N ALA A 42 9.44 -15.06 -8.84
CA ALA A 42 9.84 -14.09 -7.82
C ALA A 42 8.94 -12.84 -7.82
N VAL A 43 8.59 -12.33 -9.01
CA VAL A 43 7.66 -11.21 -9.17
C VAL A 43 6.29 -11.50 -8.55
N THR A 44 5.82 -12.76 -8.58
CA THR A 44 4.53 -13.12 -7.96
C THR A 44 4.52 -12.84 -6.45
N ALA A 45 5.65 -13.06 -5.77
CA ALA A 45 5.79 -12.73 -4.35
C ALA A 45 5.81 -11.21 -4.12
N VAL A 46 6.55 -10.46 -4.94
CA VAL A 46 6.62 -8.98 -4.86
C VAL A 46 5.25 -8.35 -5.09
N VAL A 47 4.51 -8.80 -6.10
CA VAL A 47 3.14 -8.33 -6.39
C VAL A 47 2.19 -8.66 -5.24
N SER A 48 2.31 -9.87 -4.66
CA SER A 48 1.47 -10.28 -3.52
C SER A 48 1.72 -9.40 -2.29
N ASP A 49 2.99 -9.08 -1.99
CA ASP A 49 3.36 -8.18 -0.88
C ASP A 49 2.82 -6.76 -1.11
N ALA A 50 2.99 -6.22 -2.32
CA ALA A 50 2.49 -4.89 -2.66
C ALA A 50 0.96 -4.81 -2.51
N PHE A 51 0.21 -5.84 -2.96
CA PHE A 51 -1.23 -5.91 -2.73
C PHE A 51 -1.60 -5.97 -1.25
N ALA A 52 -0.83 -6.67 -0.42
CA ALA A 52 -1.06 -6.72 1.02
C ALA A 52 -0.90 -5.34 1.66
N ARG A 53 0.15 -4.60 1.31
CA ARG A 53 0.39 -3.22 1.77
C ARG A 53 -0.72 -2.26 1.35
N LEU A 54 -1.17 -2.32 0.10
CA LEU A 54 -2.30 -1.52 -0.38
C LEU A 54 -3.59 -1.81 0.40
N ARG A 55 -3.87 -3.08 0.72
CA ARG A 55 -5.04 -3.42 1.55
C ARG A 55 -4.93 -2.86 2.96
N ALA A 56 -3.75 -2.93 3.57
CA ALA A 56 -3.51 -2.37 4.90
C ALA A 56 -3.72 -0.84 4.91
N ALA A 57 -3.12 -0.13 3.94
CA ALA A 57 -3.31 1.31 3.79
C ALA A 57 -4.78 1.68 3.57
N ARG A 58 -5.50 0.94 2.73
CA ARG A 58 -6.94 1.14 2.51
C ARG A 58 -7.75 0.93 3.78
N ALA A 59 -7.44 -0.09 4.57
CA ALA A 59 -8.14 -0.35 5.83
C ALA A 59 -7.94 0.82 6.80
N GLU A 60 -6.71 1.35 6.89
CA GLU A 60 -6.42 2.48 7.77
C GLU A 60 -7.12 3.76 7.31
N LEU A 61 -7.11 4.05 6.00
CA LEU A 61 -7.86 5.19 5.44
C LEU A 61 -9.37 5.05 5.65
N THR A 62 -9.90 3.82 5.57
CA THR A 62 -11.33 3.55 5.85
C THR A 62 -11.63 3.82 7.32
N ARG A 63 -10.79 3.34 8.24
CA ARG A 63 -10.91 3.61 9.68
C ARG A 63 -10.92 5.11 9.95
N LEU A 64 -10.02 5.86 9.34
CA LEU A 64 -9.94 7.32 9.48
C LEU A 64 -11.18 8.02 8.94
N ARG A 65 -11.66 7.62 7.76
CA ARG A 65 -12.90 8.16 7.18
C ARG A 65 -14.08 7.93 8.13
N ASP A 66 -14.22 6.73 8.69
CA ASP A 66 -15.31 6.41 9.58
C ASP A 66 -15.20 7.17 10.91
N LEU A 67 -13.98 7.47 11.36
CA LEU A 67 -13.72 8.27 12.57
C LEU A 67 -14.06 9.76 12.38
N VAL A 68 -13.85 10.29 11.18
CA VAL A 68 -14.23 11.67 10.82
C VAL A 68 -15.73 11.77 10.48
N GLY A 69 -16.32 10.73 9.89
CA GLY A 69 -17.74 10.70 9.50
C GLY A 69 -18.71 10.28 10.61
N ALA A 70 -18.22 9.93 11.79
CA ALA A 70 -19.03 9.60 12.97
C ALA A 70 -19.36 10.81 13.86
N GLU A 71 -19.07 12.04 13.41
CA GLU A 71 -19.54 13.30 13.99
C GLU A 71 -20.96 13.68 13.53
#